data_AF-A0A1H6YZ08-F1
#
_entry.id   AF-A0A1H6YZ08-F1
#
_cell.length_a   1.000
_cell.length_b   1.000
_cell.length_c   1.000
_cell.angle_alpha   90.00
_cell.angle_beta   90.00
_cell.angle_gamma   90.00
#
_symmetry.space_group_name_H-M   'P 1'
#
loop_
_entity.id
_entity.type
_entity.pdbx_description
1 polymer ?
#
loop_
_entity_poly.entity_id
_entity_poly.type
_entity_poly.pdbx_seq_one_letter_code
_entity_poly.pdbx_strand_id
1 'polypeptide(L)' 'MSIFLARARLAAAIMLPAWLLITLLLKLWRPVIAGLPEWQVAAIIVPQMIVGMVFVIIPITQGILVRLAARKQGLQAD' A
#
# COMPACT_ATOMS: atom_id res chain seq x y z
N MET A 1 19.35 -8.02 -15.79
CA MET A 1 19.07 -7.14 -14.63
C MET A 1 18.41 -7.94 -13.53
N SER A 2 19.09 -8.02 -12.39
CA SER A 2 18.83 -8.96 -11.30
C SER A 2 17.41 -8.85 -10.74
N ILE A 3 16.76 -10.00 -10.53
CA ILE A 3 15.43 -10.16 -9.92
C ILE A 3 15.27 -9.33 -8.63
N PHE A 4 16.38 -9.11 -7.92
CA PHE A 4 16.48 -8.22 -6.77
C PHE A 4 16.06 -6.77 -7.05
N LEU A 5 16.47 -6.19 -8.18
CA LEU A 5 16.15 -4.81 -8.53
C LEU A 5 14.66 -4.64 -8.86
N ALA A 6 14.09 -5.64 -9.54
CA ALA A 6 12.65 -5.69 -9.82
C ALA A 6 11.83 -5.81 -8.53
N ARG A 7 12.26 -6.68 -7.60
CA ARG A 7 11.63 -6.83 -6.28
C ARG A 7 11.74 -5.57 -5.42
N ALA A 8 12.91 -4.92 -5.42
CA ALA A 8 13.12 -3.66 -4.69
C ALA A 8 12.22 -2.54 -5.22
N ARG A 9 12.08 -2.42 -6.55
CA ARG A 9 11.18 -1.44 -7.18
C ARG A 9 9.72 -1.70 -6.83
N LEU A 10 9.32 -2.97 -6.76
CA LEU A 10 7.96 -3.38 -6.40
C LEU A 10 7.68 -3.11 -4.91
N ALA A 11 8.65 -3.40 -4.04
CA ALA A 11 8.57 -3.06 -2.62
C ALA A 11 8.44 -1.54 -2.42
N ALA A 12 9.26 -0.73 -3.10
CA ALA A 12 9.16 0.72 -3.05
C ALA A 12 7.81 1.26 -3.53
N ALA A 13 7.25 0.66 -4.60
CA ALA A 13 5.94 1.04 -5.14
C ALA A 13 4.78 0.73 -4.18
N ILE A 14 4.88 -0.32 -3.36
CA ILE A 14 3.89 -0.67 -2.33
C ILE A 14 4.11 0.11 -1.04
N MET A 15 5.35 0.46 -0.73
CA MET A 15 5.72 1.14 0.51
C MET A 15 5.12 2.55 0.60
N LEU A 16 5.04 3.27 -0.52
CA LEU A 16 4.41 4.60 -0.60
C LEU A 16 2.91 4.59 -0.21
N PRO A 17 2.03 3.80 -0.87
CA PRO A 17 0.62 3.74 -0.50
C PRO A 17 0.39 3.13 0.89
N ALA A 18 1.22 2.17 1.32
CA ALA A 18 1.17 1.62 2.66
C ALA A 18 1.49 2.67 3.74
N TRP A 19 2.56 3.45 3.54
CA TRP A 19 2.96 4.55 4.43
C TRP A 19 1.87 5.61 4.55
N LEU A 20 1.26 5.97 3.41
CA LEU A 20 0.18 6.95 3.37
C LEU A 20 -1.05 6.47 4.13
N LEU A 21 -1.42 5.19 3.95
CA LEU A 21 -2.54 4.56 4.65
C LEU A 21 -2.33 4.55 6.18
N ILE A 22 -1.14 4.15 6.63
CA ILE A 22 -0.77 4.13 8.05
C ILE A 22 -0.83 5.53 8.65
N THR A 23 -0.26 6.51 7.95
CA THR A 23 -0.24 7.90 8.40
C THR A 23 -1.65 8.49 8.52
N LEU A 24 -2.53 8.19 7.56
CA LEU A 24 -3.93 8.59 7.59
C LEU A 24 -4.69 7.94 8.74
N LEU A 25 -4.51 6.63 8.95
CA LEU A 25 -5.13 5.92 10.07
C LEU A 25 -4.68 6.51 11.41
N LEU A 26 -3.37 6.68 11.61
CA LEU A 26 -2.83 7.27 12.83
C LEU A 26 -3.34 8.69 13.06
N LYS A 27 -3.43 9.52 12.01
CA LYS A 27 -3.93 10.88 12.11
C LYS A 27 -5.44 10.93 12.40
N LEU A 28 -6.21 10.01 11.83
CA LEU A 28 -7.65 9.89 12.05
C LEU A 28 -7.97 9.38 13.46
N TRP A 29 -7.24 8.37 13.93
CA TRP A 29 -7.44 7.79 15.25
C TRP A 29 -6.78 8.59 16.37
N ARG A 30 -5.88 9.53 16.05
CA ARG A 30 -5.15 10.38 16.99
C ARG A 30 -5.94 10.84 18.23
N PRO A 31 -7.21 11.32 18.17
CA PRO A 31 -7.98 11.67 19.36
C PRO A 31 -8.39 10.49 20.26
N VAL A 32 -8.51 9.28 19.70
CA VAL A 32 -8.92 8.05 20.40
C VAL A 32 -7.74 7.28 20.97
N ILE A 33 -6.58 7.33 20.31
CA ILE A 33 -5.35 6.65 20.75
C ILE A 33 -4.45 7.56 21.61
N ALA A 34 -4.79 8.84 21.77
CA ALA A 34 -4.08 9.74 22.68
C ALA A 34 -4.25 9.29 24.14
N GLY A 35 -3.21 8.64 24.68
CA GLY A 35 -3.17 8.15 26.06
C GLY A 35 -3.27 6.63 26.21
N LEU A 36 -3.46 5.89 25.11
CA LEU A 36 -3.45 4.42 25.14
C LEU A 36 -2.01 3.89 25.03
N PRO A 37 -1.66 2.82 25.75
CA PRO A 37 -0.39 2.13 25.58
C PRO A 37 -0.27 1.53 24.17
N GLU A 38 0.97 1.46 23.67
CA GLU A 38 1.28 1.13 22.27
C GLU A 38 0.67 -0.19 21.79
N TRP A 39 0.52 -1.18 22.68
CA TRP A 39 -0.09 -2.47 22.37
C TRP A 39 -1.60 -2.36 22.04
N GLN A 40 -2.33 -1.46 22.69
CA GLN A 40 -3.76 -1.21 22.39
C GLN A 40 -3.92 -0.46 21.08
N VAL A 41 -3.04 0.52 20.85
CA VAL A 41 -2.98 1.26 19.58
C VAL A 41 -2.75 0.30 18.42
N ALA A 42 -1.78 -0.62 18.56
CA ALA A 42 -1.50 -1.64 17.55
C ALA A 42 -2.70 -2.58 17.33
N ALA A 43 -3.35 -3.05 18.40
CA ALA A 43 -4.50 -3.94 18.30
C ALA A 43 -5.69 -3.32 17.54
N ILE A 44 -5.86 -1.99 17.62
CA ILE A 44 -6.94 -1.26 16.93
C ILE A 44 -6.55 -0.96 15.47
N ILE A 45 -5.32 -0.52 15.23
CA ILE A 45 -4.87 -0.06 13.92
C ILE A 45 -4.57 -1.22 12.98
N VAL A 46 -3.95 -2.31 13.47
CA VAL A 46 -3.47 -3.40 12.62
C VAL A 46 -4.59 -4.07 11.82
N PRO A 47 -5.77 -4.43 12.38
CA PRO A 47 -6.86 -5.01 11.61
C PRO A 47 -7.33 -4.08 10.49
N GLN A 48 -7.44 -2.78 10.77
CA GLN A 48 -7.86 -1.78 9.80
C GLN A 48 -6.82 -1.55 8.71
N MET A 49 -5.54 -1.61 9.07
CA MET A 49 -4.42 -1.53 8.13
C MET A 49 -4.43 -2.73 7.17
N ILE A 50 -4.70 -3.95 7.68
CA ILE A 50 -4.83 -5.16 6.85
C ILE A 50 -5.99 -5.00 5.87
N VAL A 51 -7.16 -4.54 6.35
CA VAL A 51 -8.33 -4.29 5.48
C VAL A 51 -7.99 -3.25 4.39
N GLY A 52 -7.35 -2.13 4.76
CA GLY A 52 -6.95 -1.12 3.78
C GLY A 52 -5.92 -1.64 2.78
N MET A 53 -4.95 -2.44 3.21
CA MET A 53 -4.01 -3.09 2.29
C MET A 53 -4.71 -4.01 1.30
N VAL A 54 -5.56 -4.92 1.80
CA VAL A 54 -6.20 -5.97 0.99
C VAL A 54 -7.21 -5.39 0.00
N PHE A 55 -8.05 -4.45 0.44
CA PHE A 55 -9.15 -3.95 -0.38
C PHE A 55 -8.84 -2.66 -1.14
N VAL A 56 -7.79 -1.92 -0.78
CA VAL A 56 -7.46 -0.65 -1.44
C VAL A 56 -6.10 -0.75 -2.15
N ILE A 57 -5.04 -1.08 -1.41
CA ILE A 57 -3.68 -1.00 -1.97
C ILE A 57 -3.39 -2.09 -3.01
N ILE A 58 -3.76 -3.34 -2.73
CA ILE A 58 -3.58 -4.46 -3.67
C ILE A 58 -4.32 -4.21 -5.00
N PRO A 59 -5.64 -3.91 -5.03
CA PRO A 59 -6.34 -3.70 -6.28
C PRO A 59 -5.86 -2.46 -7.05
N ILE A 60 -5.48 -1.38 -6.36
CA ILE A 60 -4.88 -0.19 -7.01
C ILE A 60 -3.57 -0.59 -7.70
N THR A 61 -2.72 -1.33 -7.00
CA THR A 61 -1.42 -1.77 -7.54
C THR A 61 -1.62 -2.70 -8.73
N GLN A 62 -2.54 -3.66 -8.63
CA GLN A 62 -2.92 -4.55 -9.74
C GLN A 62 -3.48 -3.77 -10.93
N GLY A 63 -4.39 -2.82 -10.69
CA GLY A 63 -4.97 -1.98 -11.74
C GLY A 63 -3.92 -1.14 -12.48
N ILE A 64 -2.95 -0.57 -11.76
CA ILE A 64 -1.84 0.18 -12.37
C ILE A 64 -0.95 -0.74 -13.21
N LEU A 65 -0.60 -1.93 -12.70
CA LEU A 65 0.23 -2.89 -13.44
C LEU A 65 -0.46 -3.38 -14.71
N VAL A 66 -1.76 -3.69 -14.66
CA VAL A 66 -2.54 -4.09 -15.83
C VAL A 66 -2.60 -2.95 -16.85
N ARG A 67 -2.83 -1.71 -16.42
CA ARG A 67 -2.79 -0.53 -17.30
C ARG A 67 -1.44 -0.32 -17.97
N LEU A 68 -0.35 -0.52 -17.24
CA LEU A 68 1.00 -0.40 -17.78
C LEU A 68 1.32 -1.52 -18.78
N ALA A 69 0.87 -2.76 -18.51
CA ALA A 69 0.99 -3.88 -19.43
C ALA A 69 0.20 -3.63 -20.73
N ALA A 70 -1.03 -3.12 -20.63
CA ALA A 70 -1.86 -2.76 -21.78
C ALA A 70 -1.23 -1.64 -22.62
N ARG A 71 -0.65 -0.60 -22.00
CA ARG A 71 0.09 0.45 -22.72
C ARG A 71 1.30 -0.09 -23.48
N LYS A 72 2.01 -1.07 -22.92
CA LYS A 72 3.18 -1.65 -23.57
C LYS A 72 2.81 -2.50 -24.80
N GLN A 73 1.65 -3.17 -24.76
CA GLN A 73 1.12 -3.93 -25.90
C GLN A 73 0.57 -3.02 -27.00
N GLY A 74 -0.06 -1.90 -26.64
CA GLY A 74 -0.51 -0.90 -27.63
C GLY A 74 0.64 -0.19 -28.37
N LEU A 75 1.86 -0.21 -27.83
CA LEU A 75 3.08 0.32 -28.45
C LEU A 75 3.81 -0.70 -29.36
N GLN A 76 3.36 -1.96 -29.39
CA GLN A 76 4.03 -3.05 -30.11
C GLN A 76 3.26 -3.50 -31.36
N ALA A 77 2.18 -2.79 -31.70
CA ALA A 77 1.29 -3.08 -32.83
C ALA A 77 1.56 -2.21 -34.08
N ASP A 78 2.61 -1.38 -34.04
CA ASP A 78 3.04 -0.50 -35.15
C ASP A 78 4.32 -1.00 -35.81
#